data_AF-A0A936XR92-F1
#
_entry.id   AF-A0A936XR92-F1
#
_cell.length_a   1.000
_cell.length_b   1.000
_cell.length_c   1.000
_cell.angle_alpha   90.00
_cell.angle_beta   90.00
_cell.angle_gamma   90.00
#
_symmetry.space_group_name_H-M   'P 1'
#
loop_
_entity.id
_entity.type
_entity.pdbx_description
1 polymer ?
#
loop_
_entity_poly.entity_id
_entity_poly.type
_entity_poly.pdbx_seq_one_letter_code
_entity_poly.pdbx_strand_id
1 'polypeptide(L)'
;MHIRKLAVISFLLLLFLSQGGYHIYYSVKQYQIKEAVKQKLLATIPENLLDVIDADRNKDDIEWEEEGREFYLHGQMYDVAYLKTVNGKKTDLLPE
;
A
#
# COMPACT_ATOMS: atom_id res chain seq x y z
N MET A 1 -6.52 -51.85 -6.38
CA MET A 1 -7.25 -50.78 -7.10
C MET A 1 -7.17 -49.39 -6.42
N HIS A 2 -6.85 -49.29 -5.12
CA HIS A 2 -6.82 -48.00 -4.39
C HIS A 2 -5.51 -47.21 -4.51
N ILE A 3 -4.35 -47.88 -4.68
CA ILE A 3 -3.03 -47.22 -4.84
C ILE A 3 -2.97 -46.30 -6.07
N ARG A 4 -3.56 -46.71 -7.20
CA ARG A 4 -3.64 -45.87 -8.40
C ARG A 4 -4.46 -44.60 -8.17
N LYS A 5 -5.54 -44.69 -7.37
CA LYS A 5 -6.37 -43.53 -7.02
C LYS A 5 -5.62 -42.57 -6.09
N LEU A 6 -4.90 -43.10 -5.09
CA LEU A 6 -4.05 -42.30 -4.19
C LEU A 6 -2.93 -41.57 -4.94
N ALA A 7 -2.27 -42.24 -5.89
CA ALA A 7 -1.22 -41.63 -6.70
C ALA A 7 -1.76 -40.46 -7.55
N VAL A 8 -2.94 -40.63 -8.17
CA VAL A 8 -3.60 -39.58 -8.95
C VAL A 8 -4.02 -38.40 -8.07
N ILE A 9 -4.56 -38.65 -6.88
CA ILE A 9 -4.94 -37.60 -5.92
C ILE A 9 -3.71 -36.82 -5.47
N SER A 10 -2.61 -37.50 -5.14
CA SER A 10 -1.34 -36.87 -4.74
C SER A 10 -0.75 -36.00 -5.85
N PHE A 11 -0.79 -36.49 -7.09
CA PHE A 11 -0.30 -35.75 -8.25
C PHE A 11 -1.14 -34.49 -8.54
N LEU A 12 -2.47 -34.59 -8.44
CA LEU A 12 -3.36 -33.43 -8.56
C LEU A 12 -3.10 -32.39 -7.46
N LEU A 13 -2.90 -32.82 -6.21
CA LEU A 13 -2.61 -31.93 -5.09
C LEU A 13 -1.30 -31.15 -5.29
N LEU A 14 -0.26 -31.81 -5.82
CA LEU A 14 1.01 -31.16 -6.17
C LEU A 14 0.84 -30.10 -7.26
N LEU A 15 0.02 -30.38 -8.28
CA LEU A 15 -0.28 -29.40 -9.34
C LEU A 15 -1.06 -28.19 -8.80
N PHE A 16 -2.05 -28.42 -7.93
CA PHE A 16 -2.79 -27.33 -7.29
C PHE A 16 -1.92 -26.48 -6.37
N LEU A 17 -1.02 -27.09 -5.61
CA LEU A 17 -0.04 -26.36 -4.79
C LEU A 17 0.94 -25.56 -5.64
N SER A 18 1.36 -26.09 -6.79
CA SER A 18 2.22 -25.39 -7.76
C SER A 18 1.54 -24.14 -8.32
N GLN A 19 0.29 -24.26 -8.79
CA GLN A 19 -0.42 -23.15 -9.41
C GLN A 19 -0.90 -22.13 -8.36
N GLY A 20 -1.41 -22.60 -7.22
CA GLY A 20 -1.85 -21.75 -6.12
C GLY A 20 -0.70 -20.99 -5.48
N GLY A 21 0.44 -21.67 -5.27
CA GLY A 21 1.66 -21.03 -4.74
C GLY A 21 2.20 -19.95 -5.67
N TYR A 22 2.18 -20.19 -6.98
CA TYR A 22 2.64 -19.20 -7.95
C TYR A 22 1.76 -17.95 -7.96
N HIS A 23 0.44 -18.10 -7.92
CA HIS A 23 -0.49 -16.98 -7.87
C HIS A 23 -0.28 -16.12 -6.61
N ILE A 24 -0.20 -16.76 -5.44
CA ILE A 24 0.04 -16.05 -4.17
C ILE A 24 1.38 -15.33 -4.19
N TYR A 25 2.44 -16.01 -4.65
CA TYR A 25 3.77 -15.42 -4.75
C TYR A 25 3.78 -14.19 -5.67
N TYR A 26 3.13 -14.28 -6.82
CA TYR A 26 3.04 -13.18 -7.78
C TYR A 26 2.29 -11.99 -7.20
N SER A 27 1.12 -12.22 -6.56
CA SER A 27 0.35 -11.14 -5.93
C SER A 27 1.15 -10.41 -4.85
N VAL A 28 1.86 -11.14 -3.99
CA VAL A 28 2.71 -10.52 -2.95
C VAL A 28 3.87 -9.74 -3.59
N LYS A 29 4.52 -10.29 -4.60
CA LYS A 29 5.61 -9.59 -5.30
C LYS A 29 5.14 -8.35 -6.03
N GLN A 30 3.98 -8.40 -6.66
CA GLN A 30 3.37 -7.26 -7.33
C GLN A 30 3.07 -6.13 -6.35
N TYR A 31 2.52 -6.46 -5.18
CA TYR A 31 2.29 -5.49 -4.10
C TYR A 31 3.61 -4.83 -3.64
N GLN A 32 4.64 -5.63 -3.37
CA GLN A 32 5.96 -5.12 -2.96
C GLN A 32 6.59 -4.20 -4.01
N ILE A 33 6.47 -4.55 -5.29
CA ILE A 33 7.00 -3.73 -6.40
C ILE A 33 6.22 -2.43 -6.52
N LYS A 34 4.89 -2.47 -6.42
CA LYS A 34 4.03 -1.28 -6.48
C LYS A 34 4.41 -0.29 -5.37
N GLU A 35 4.55 -0.77 -4.14
CA GLU A 35 5.01 0.05 -3.01
C GLU A 35 6.41 0.63 -3.23
N ALA A 36 7.35 -0.19 -3.70
CA ALA A 36 8.71 0.28 -3.96
C ALA A 36 8.76 1.37 -5.06
N VAL A 37 7.91 1.25 -6.08
CA VAL A 37 7.79 2.26 -7.14
C VAL A 37 7.11 3.53 -6.60
N LYS A 38 6.01 3.41 -5.84
CA LYS A 38 5.34 4.54 -5.19
C LYS A 38 6.34 5.35 -4.35
N GLN A 39 7.09 4.68 -3.48
CA GLN A 39 8.12 5.31 -2.65
C GLN A 39 9.21 6.02 -3.46
N LYS A 40 9.68 5.41 -4.56
CA LYS A 40 10.67 6.06 -5.44
C LYS A 40 10.11 7.28 -6.15
N LEU A 41 8.85 7.23 -6.58
CA LEU A 41 8.17 8.39 -7.20
C LEU A 41 8.07 9.53 -6.19
N LEU A 42 7.55 9.25 -4.99
CA LEU A 42 7.47 10.23 -3.91
C LEU A 42 8.83 10.85 -3.57
N ALA A 43 9.89 10.05 -3.50
CA ALA A 43 11.25 10.54 -3.25
C ALA A 43 11.83 11.40 -4.38
N THR A 44 11.28 11.30 -5.59
CA THR A 44 11.71 12.08 -6.76
C THR A 44 10.89 13.36 -6.92
N ILE A 45 9.72 13.46 -6.28
CA ILE A 45 8.90 14.68 -6.31
C ILE A 45 9.60 15.75 -5.46
N PRO A 46 9.94 16.91 -6.04
CA PRO A 46 10.53 17.99 -5.27
C PRO A 46 9.50 18.57 -4.28
N GLU A 47 9.95 18.94 -3.08
CA GLU A 47 9.06 19.35 -1.96
C GLU A 47 8.15 20.54 -2.32
N ASN A 48 8.49 21.34 -3.34
CA ASN A 48 7.70 22.48 -3.78
C ASN A 48 6.43 22.11 -4.57
N LEU A 49 6.27 20.84 -4.95
CA LEU A 49 5.06 20.29 -5.59
C LEU A 49 4.19 19.50 -4.60
N LEU A 50 4.57 19.50 -3.32
CA LEU A 50 3.82 18.85 -2.27
C LEU A 50 3.05 19.89 -1.46
N ASP A 51 1.78 19.62 -1.22
CA ASP A 51 0.95 20.38 -0.31
C ASP A 51 1.32 20.07 1.14
N VAL A 52 1.48 21.12 1.93
CA VAL A 52 1.84 21.03 3.34
C VAL A 52 0.57 21.17 4.18
N ILE A 53 0.14 20.10 4.84
CA ILE A 53 -1.04 20.10 5.70
C ILE A 53 -0.63 19.98 7.17
N ASP A 54 -1.02 20.99 7.97
CA ASP A 54 -0.88 20.95 9.43
C ASP A 54 -2.00 20.08 10.01
N ALA A 55 -1.65 18.83 10.34
CA ALA A 55 -2.59 17.83 10.85
C ALA A 55 -3.24 18.26 12.17
N ASP A 56 -2.54 19.02 13.02
CA ASP A 56 -3.09 19.49 14.29
C ASP A 56 -4.13 20.60 14.09
N ARG A 57 -3.95 21.43 13.06
CA ARG A 57 -4.91 22.51 12.73
C ARG A 57 -6.15 22.00 11.99
N ASN A 58 -6.02 20.96 11.18
CA ASN A 58 -7.09 20.41 10.35
C ASN A 58 -7.69 19.13 10.95
N LYS A 59 -7.34 18.78 12.18
CA LYS A 59 -7.70 17.49 12.81
C LYS A 59 -9.19 17.20 12.78
N ASP A 60 -10.03 18.22 12.96
CA ASP A 60 -11.48 18.08 13.01
C ASP A 60 -12.11 17.98 11.61
N ASP A 61 -11.37 18.37 10.57
CA ASP A 61 -11.81 18.36 9.15
C ASP A 61 -11.19 17.21 8.33
N ILE A 62 -10.23 16.48 8.90
CA ILE A 62 -9.60 15.32 8.28
C ILE A 62 -10.44 14.08 8.54
N GLU A 63 -10.95 13.48 7.47
CA GLU A 63 -11.63 12.19 7.50
C GLU A 63 -10.71 11.11 6.90
N TRP A 64 -10.21 10.21 7.74
CA TRP A 64 -9.33 9.13 7.28
C TRP A 64 -10.13 8.04 6.57
N GLU A 65 -9.80 7.77 5.30
CA GLU A 65 -10.22 6.53 4.61
C GLU A 65 -9.33 5.37 5.09
N GLU A 66 -8.02 5.64 5.18
CA GLU A 66 -7.02 4.70 5.67
C GLU A 66 -5.97 5.43 6.49
N GLU A 67 -5.96 5.18 7.82
CA GLU A 67 -5.09 5.89 8.76
C GLU A 67 -3.61 5.90 8.32
N GLY A 68 -3.06 7.12 8.20
CA GLY A 68 -1.67 7.36 7.82
C GLY A 68 -1.35 7.12 6.34
N ARG A 69 -2.35 6.83 5.49
CA ARG A 69 -2.17 6.65 4.05
C ARG A 69 -3.08 7.55 3.23
N GLU A 70 -4.39 7.53 3.47
CA GLU A 70 -5.36 8.22 2.62
C GLU A 70 -6.41 8.92 3.48
N PHE A 71 -6.69 10.19 3.17
CA PHE A 71 -7.70 10.97 3.88
C PHE A 71 -8.41 11.96 2.97
N TYR A 72 -9.59 12.38 3.40
CA TYR A 72 -10.32 13.48 2.81
C TYR A 72 -10.14 14.74 3.65
N LEU A 73 -9.94 15.86 2.97
CA LEU A 73 -9.98 17.19 3.57
C LEU A 73 -10.79 18.10 2.66
N HIS A 74 -11.81 18.76 3.21
CA HIS A 74 -12.76 19.60 2.47
C HIS A 74 -13.39 18.91 1.23
N GLY A 75 -13.60 17.58 1.30
CA GLY A 75 -14.18 16.79 0.22
C GLY A 75 -13.20 16.42 -0.91
N GLN A 76 -11.92 16.76 -0.79
CA GLN A 76 -10.85 16.32 -1.69
C GLN A 76 -10.04 15.20 -1.04
N MET A 77 -9.72 14.17 -1.80
CA MET A 77 -8.93 13.01 -1.34
C MET A 77 -7.44 13.28 -1.53
N TYR A 78 -6.65 12.93 -0.53
CA TYR A 78 -5.19 13.07 -0.52
C TYR A 78 -4.52 11.76 -0.10
N ASP A 79 -3.31 11.53 -0.63
CA ASP A 79 -2.42 10.41 -0.29
C ASP A 79 -1.20 10.96 0.47
N VAL A 80 -0.86 10.33 1.60
CA VAL A 80 0.23 10.78 2.48
C VAL A 80 1.58 10.46 1.85
N ALA A 81 2.33 11.48 1.40
CA ALA A 81 3.69 11.25 0.91
C ALA A 81 4.65 10.96 2.06
N TYR A 82 4.68 11.84 3.08
CA TYR A 82 5.46 11.62 4.30
C TYR A 82 5.01 12.56 5.43
N LEU A 83 5.23 12.09 6.67
CA LEU A 83 4.98 12.86 7.89
C LEU A 83 6.31 13.49 8.35
N LYS A 84 6.34 14.82 8.50
CA LYS A 84 7.51 15.55 8.99
C LYS A 84 7.12 16.38 10.21
N THR A 85 7.81 16.16 11.33
CA THR A 85 7.63 17.03 12.50
C THR A 85 8.49 18.29 12.33
N VAL A 86 7.85 19.46 12.19
CA VAL A 86 8.53 20.76 12.12
C VAL A 86 8.21 21.53 13.40
N ASN A 87 9.25 21.97 14.14
CA ASN A 87 9.10 22.73 15.39
C ASN A 87 8.21 22.08 16.47
N GLY A 88 8.19 20.75 16.56
CA GLY A 88 7.34 20.02 17.53
C GLY A 88 5.88 19.82 17.09
N LYS A 89 5.51 20.22 15.87
CA LYS A 89 4.20 19.96 15.24
C LYS A 89 4.33 18.94 14.11
N LYS A 90 3.44 17.95 14.06
CA LYS A 90 3.35 17.01 12.92
C LYS A 90 2.80 17.75 11.70
N THR A 91 3.55 17.70 10.61
CA THR A 91 3.19 18.34 9.34
C THR A 91 3.19 17.24 8.28
N ASP A 92 2.06 17.03 7.63
CA ASP A 92 1.85 15.97 6.67
C ASP A 92 2.01 16.59 5.27
N LEU A 93 2.94 16.08 4.48
CA LEU A 93 3.25 16.59 3.14
C LEU A 93 2.66 15.61 2.12
N LEU A 94 1.90 16.13 1.15
CA LEU A 94 1.03 15.37 0.24
C LEU A 94 1.35 15.73 -1.21
N PRO A 95 1.34 14.81 -2.17
CA PRO A 95 1.40 15.16 -3.59
C PRO A 95 0.05 15.68 -4.06
N GLU A 96 0.07 16.71 -4.92
CA GLU A 96 -1.11 17.16 -5.69
C GLU A 96 -1.73 16.04 -6.54
#